data_AF-A0A1G8Q632-F1
#
_entry.id   AF-A0A1G8Q632-F1
#
_cell.length_a   1.000
_cell.length_b   1.000
_cell.length_c   1.000
_cell.angle_alpha   90.00
_cell.angle_beta   90.00
_cell.angle_gamma   90.00
#
_symmetry.space_group_name_H-M   'P 1'
#
loop_
_entity.id
_entity.type
_entity.pdbx_description
1 polymer ?
#
loop_
_entity_poly.entity_id
_entity_poly.type
_entity_poly.pdbx_seq_one_letter_code
_entity_poly.pdbx_strand_id
1 'polypeptide(L)'
;MAKLSLEREVPQRYGWTFLGVFRPGERVETEGTYSDFPFDGLCNAAADFVAREFWIISDADVPVDTRGHFVCDLLLPNLLSRDGHLVLHCGMVAFENAAIGFLGPSGAGKSTMTAAFVRHGAELLSDDAIMIDPEADPLGARPLYSGMRMFSGSISAILPDVPLGENMAHYSSKQRLKVDGSTEMAHPRACSFWRTTPRQEKSR
;
A
#
# COMPACT_ATOMS: atom_id res chain seq x y z
N MET A 1 11.84 17.30 9.61
CA MET A 1 10.42 17.01 9.36
C MET A 1 10.07 15.71 10.07
N ALA A 2 9.03 15.70 10.91
CA ALA A 2 8.61 14.48 11.60
C ALA A 2 8.29 13.40 10.57
N LYS A 3 8.82 12.18 10.75
CA LYS A 3 8.48 11.01 9.93
C LYS A 3 6.95 10.85 10.03
N LEU A 4 6.21 11.00 8.92
CA LEU A 4 4.76 10.77 8.92
C LEU A 4 4.51 9.39 9.54
N SER A 5 3.61 9.31 10.52
CA SER A 5 3.24 8.02 11.08
C SER A 5 2.25 7.35 10.13
N LEU A 6 2.76 6.52 9.21
CA LEU A 6 1.95 5.81 8.21
C LEU A 6 0.79 5.03 8.84
N GLU A 7 1.01 4.46 10.03
CA GLU A 7 0.01 3.73 10.82
C GLU A 7 -1.19 4.60 11.22
N ARG A 8 -1.04 5.92 11.27
CA ARG A 8 -2.12 6.86 11.65
C ARG A 8 -2.64 7.67 10.47
N GLU A 9 -1.74 8.30 9.74
CA GLU A 9 -2.09 9.37 8.81
C GLU A 9 -2.72 8.85 7.52
N VAL A 10 -2.35 7.64 7.08
CA VAL A 10 -2.91 7.06 5.87
C VAL A 10 -4.36 6.63 6.09
N PRO A 11 -4.71 5.83 7.12
CA PRO A 11 -6.11 5.46 7.37
C PRO A 11 -7.03 6.65 7.65
N GLN A 12 -6.53 7.69 8.31
CA GLN A 12 -7.31 8.89 8.61
C GLN A 12 -7.84 9.60 7.36
N ARG A 13 -7.10 9.54 6.23
CA ARG A 13 -7.54 10.09 4.93
C ARG A 13 -8.74 9.35 4.33
N TYR A 14 -9.05 8.17 4.86
CA TYR A 14 -10.18 7.32 4.47
C TYR A 14 -11.25 7.24 5.56
N GLY A 15 -11.22 8.17 6.53
CA GLY A 15 -12.22 8.25 7.59
C GLY A 15 -12.10 7.14 8.64
N TRP A 16 -10.90 6.58 8.83
CA TRP A 16 -10.61 5.62 9.89
C TRP A 16 -9.82 6.28 11.02
N THR A 17 -10.24 6.07 12.26
CA THR A 17 -9.61 6.62 13.46
C THR A 17 -8.65 5.60 14.07
N PHE A 18 -7.39 6.00 14.27
CA PHE A 18 -6.39 5.18 14.94
C PHE A 18 -6.40 5.45 16.46
N LEU A 19 -6.72 4.43 17.25
CA LEU A 19 -6.78 4.55 18.71
C LEU A 19 -5.43 4.39 19.39
N GLY A 20 -4.46 3.74 18.74
CA GLY A 20 -3.11 3.58 19.24
C GLY A 20 -2.53 2.18 19.10
N VAL A 21 -1.34 2.00 19.67
CA VAL A 21 -0.66 0.71 19.80
C VAL A 21 -0.76 0.25 21.25
N PHE A 22 -1.26 -0.97 21.43
CA PHE A 22 -1.47 -1.63 22.72
C PHE A 22 -0.61 -2.89 22.81
N ARG A 23 -0.27 -3.29 24.04
CA ARG A 23 0.46 -4.53 24.29
C ARG A 23 -0.48 -5.74 24.25
N PRO A 24 0.03 -6.95 23.94
CA PRO A 24 -0.75 -8.17 24.10
C PRO A 24 -1.37 -8.28 25.49
N GLY A 25 -2.70 -8.47 25.55
CA GLY A 25 -3.46 -8.58 26.79
C GLY A 25 -4.01 -7.27 27.35
N GLU A 26 -3.58 -6.10 26.83
CA GLU A 26 -4.26 -4.84 27.11
C GLU A 26 -5.64 -4.83 26.46
N ARG A 27 -6.63 -4.28 27.17
CA ARG A 27 -8.00 -4.14 26.66
C ARG A 27 -8.18 -2.75 26.07
N VAL A 28 -8.78 -2.72 24.88
CA VAL A 28 -9.35 -1.51 24.31
C VAL A 28 -10.83 -1.51 24.68
N GLU A 29 -11.27 -0.46 25.37
CA GLU A 29 -12.69 -0.29 25.67
C GLU A 29 -13.40 0.15 24.39
N THR A 30 -14.20 -0.74 23.81
CA THR A 30 -15.07 -0.44 22.68
C THR A 30 -16.51 -0.72 23.07
N GLU A 31 -17.42 0.17 22.67
CA GLU A 31 -18.86 -0.04 22.88
C GLU A 31 -19.45 -1.06 21.90
N GLY A 32 -18.76 -1.30 20.77
CA GLY A 32 -19.20 -2.18 19.67
C GLY A 32 -18.41 -3.49 19.52
N THR A 33 -18.81 -4.26 18.50
CA THR A 33 -18.13 -5.48 18.07
C THR A 33 -16.99 -5.15 17.11
N TYR A 34 -15.83 -5.78 17.29
CA TYR A 34 -14.68 -5.61 16.42
C TYR A 34 -14.32 -6.90 15.66
N SER A 35 -13.53 -6.74 14.60
CA SER A 35 -12.91 -7.85 13.86
C SER A 35 -11.40 -7.84 14.06
N ASP A 36 -10.81 -9.03 14.21
CA ASP A 36 -9.35 -9.19 14.31
C ASP A 36 -8.68 -9.36 12.94
N PHE A 37 -7.46 -8.85 12.83
CA PHE A 37 -6.58 -8.87 11.67
C PHE A 37 -5.19 -9.34 12.11
N PRO A 38 -4.90 -10.65 12.02
CA PRO A 38 -3.60 -11.16 12.42
C PRO A 38 -2.53 -10.84 11.36
N PHE A 39 -1.29 -10.64 11.81
CA PHE A 39 -0.14 -10.52 10.92
C PHE A 39 1.03 -11.38 11.41
N ASP A 40 0.88 -12.69 11.12
CA ASP A 40 1.85 -13.79 11.28
C ASP A 40 2.94 -13.57 12.36
N GLY A 41 2.49 -13.37 13.60
CA GLY A 41 3.38 -13.30 14.77
C GLY A 41 4.21 -12.03 14.90
N LEU A 42 3.99 -11.01 14.06
CA LEU A 42 4.69 -9.72 14.12
C LEU A 42 3.87 -8.67 14.89
N CYS A 43 2.62 -8.47 14.50
CA CYS A 43 1.64 -7.67 15.24
C CYS A 43 0.24 -8.09 14.82
N ASN A 44 -0.80 -7.61 15.48
CA ASN A 44 -2.19 -7.78 15.07
C ASN A 44 -2.86 -6.42 15.04
N ALA A 45 -4.03 -6.33 14.42
CA ALA A 45 -4.94 -5.20 14.62
C ALA A 45 -6.34 -5.71 14.90
N ALA A 46 -7.14 -4.85 15.49
CA ALA A 46 -8.58 -5.02 15.52
C ALA A 46 -9.25 -3.72 15.06
N ALA A 47 -10.44 -3.85 14.50
CA ALA A 47 -11.21 -2.72 13.99
C ALA A 47 -12.70 -2.87 14.27
N ASP A 48 -13.30 -1.78 14.72
CA ASP A 48 -14.74 -1.58 14.82
C ASP A 48 -15.21 -0.85 13.55
N PHE A 49 -16.00 -1.53 12.73
CA PHE A 49 -16.49 -1.02 11.46
C PHE A 49 -17.63 -0.01 11.61
N VAL A 50 -18.36 -0.04 12.73
CA VAL A 50 -19.45 0.91 12.99
C VAL A 50 -18.85 2.24 13.44
N ALA A 51 -17.92 2.20 14.40
CA ALA A 51 -17.21 3.40 14.86
C ALA A 51 -16.16 3.90 13.85
N ARG A 52 -15.76 3.04 12.89
CA ARG A 52 -14.62 3.25 11.98
C ARG A 52 -13.32 3.49 12.73
N GLU A 53 -13.11 2.71 13.77
CA GLU A 53 -11.94 2.78 14.65
C GLU A 53 -11.09 1.53 14.49
N PHE A 54 -9.77 1.68 14.64
CA PHE A 54 -8.87 0.55 14.70
C PHE A 54 -7.69 0.81 15.64
N TRP A 55 -7.09 -0.28 16.10
CA TRP A 55 -5.90 -0.25 16.94
C TRP A 55 -4.98 -1.39 16.59
N ILE A 56 -3.71 -1.24 16.98
CA ILE A 56 -2.68 -2.26 16.76
C ILE A 56 -2.35 -2.91 18.10
N ILE A 57 -2.20 -4.22 18.10
CA ILE A 57 -1.71 -5.02 19.21
C ILE A 57 -0.32 -5.51 18.82
N SER A 58 0.71 -5.04 19.54
CA SER A 58 2.10 -5.28 19.16
C SER A 58 3.01 -5.28 20.38
N ASP A 59 4.04 -6.13 20.36
CA ASP A 59 5.14 -6.01 21.29
C ASP A 59 5.95 -4.73 21.02
N ALA A 60 6.63 -4.24 22.07
CA ALA A 60 7.31 -2.94 22.06
C ALA A 60 8.55 -2.89 21.16
N ASP A 61 9.13 -4.04 20.85
CA ASP A 61 10.32 -4.21 20.01
C ASP A 61 10.00 -4.26 18.51
N VAL A 62 8.72 -4.40 18.14
CA VAL A 62 8.29 -4.39 16.74
C VAL A 62 8.52 -2.98 16.15
N PRO A 63 9.31 -2.84 15.07
CA PRO A 63 9.62 -1.53 14.52
C PRO A 63 8.40 -0.80 13.94
N VAL A 64 8.37 0.53 14.08
CA VAL A 64 7.32 1.41 13.51
C VAL A 64 7.13 1.17 12.01
N ASP A 65 8.22 0.99 11.25
CA ASP A 65 8.14 0.78 9.80
C ASP A 65 7.46 -0.57 9.45
N THR A 66 7.57 -1.57 10.33
CA THR A 66 6.89 -2.87 10.18
C THR A 66 5.39 -2.72 10.43
N ARG A 67 5.00 -1.98 11.47
CA ARG A 67 3.59 -1.67 11.73
C ARG A 67 3.00 -0.81 10.62
N GLY A 68 3.71 0.21 10.15
CA GLY A 68 3.30 1.04 9.02
C GLY A 68 3.12 0.21 7.75
N HIS A 69 4.01 -0.75 7.48
CA HIS A 69 3.84 -1.69 6.37
C HIS A 69 2.60 -2.58 6.55
N PHE A 70 2.39 -3.15 7.74
CA PHE A 70 1.18 -3.94 8.04
C PHE A 70 -0.10 -3.12 7.82
N VAL A 71 -0.13 -1.88 8.34
CA VAL A 71 -1.31 -1.00 8.21
C VAL A 71 -1.59 -0.68 6.75
N CYS A 72 -0.58 -0.24 6.00
CA CYS A 72 -0.78 0.22 4.64
C CYS A 72 -1.03 -0.92 3.62
N ASP A 73 -0.36 -2.06 3.76
CA ASP A 73 -0.33 -3.10 2.73
C ASP A 73 -1.31 -4.24 3.01
N LEU A 74 -1.74 -4.39 4.28
CA LEU A 74 -2.65 -5.46 4.68
C LEU A 74 -3.91 -4.94 5.34
N LEU A 75 -3.80 -4.15 6.41
CA LEU A 75 -4.97 -3.74 7.18
C LEU A 75 -5.89 -2.80 6.38
N LEU A 76 -5.38 -1.67 5.92
CA LEU A 76 -6.19 -0.64 5.26
C LEU A 76 -6.90 -1.16 3.99
N PRO A 77 -6.26 -1.92 3.07
CA PRO A 77 -6.97 -2.53 1.95
C PRO A 77 -8.13 -3.43 2.39
N ASN A 78 -7.96 -4.19 3.49
CA ASN A 78 -9.00 -5.04 4.05
C ASN A 78 -10.12 -4.24 4.71
N LEU A 79 -9.78 -3.19 5.46
CA LEU A 79 -10.76 -2.29 6.07
C LEU A 79 -11.66 -1.67 4.99
N LEU A 80 -11.06 -1.08 3.96
CA LEU A 80 -11.81 -0.44 2.87
C LEU A 80 -12.64 -1.44 2.05
N SER A 81 -12.10 -2.64 1.79
CA SER A 81 -12.84 -3.69 1.08
C SER A 81 -14.07 -4.16 1.85
N ARG A 82 -13.94 -4.37 3.17
CA ARG A 82 -15.07 -4.74 4.04
C ARG A 82 -16.06 -3.59 4.28
N ASP A 83 -15.61 -2.36 4.12
CA ASP A 83 -16.42 -1.14 4.14
C ASP A 83 -17.15 -0.88 2.81
N GLY A 84 -17.08 -1.81 1.85
CA GLY A 84 -17.82 -1.78 0.60
C GLY A 84 -17.09 -1.11 -0.58
N HIS A 85 -15.84 -0.69 -0.41
CA HIS A 85 -15.05 -0.12 -1.49
C HIS A 85 -14.39 -1.21 -2.35
N LEU A 86 -14.32 -0.98 -3.67
CA LEU A 86 -13.53 -1.84 -4.56
C LEU A 86 -12.05 -1.47 -4.47
N VAL A 87 -11.27 -2.30 -3.79
CA VAL A 87 -9.81 -2.15 -3.65
C VAL A 87 -9.09 -3.17 -4.53
N LEU A 88 -8.15 -2.72 -5.35
CA LEU A 88 -7.36 -3.56 -6.23
C LEU A 88 -5.89 -3.57 -5.78
N HIS A 89 -5.30 -4.76 -5.67
CA HIS A 89 -3.85 -4.91 -5.53
C HIS A 89 -3.15 -4.63 -6.87
N CYS A 90 -2.80 -3.37 -7.07
CA CYS A 90 -2.41 -2.80 -8.35
C CYS A 90 -1.27 -1.79 -8.16
N GLY A 91 -0.22 -1.93 -8.96
CA GLY A 91 0.73 -0.84 -9.17
C GLY A 91 0.19 0.08 -10.26
N MET A 92 0.15 1.39 -10.04
CA MET A 92 -0.48 2.35 -10.93
C MET A 92 0.40 3.59 -11.13
N VAL A 93 0.47 4.06 -12.37
CA VAL A 93 1.19 5.28 -12.77
C VAL A 93 0.26 6.19 -13.56
N ALA A 94 0.46 7.51 -13.44
CA ALA A 94 -0.09 8.48 -14.37
C ALA A 94 0.94 8.75 -15.46
N PHE A 95 0.54 8.59 -16.71
CA PHE A 95 1.38 8.83 -17.87
C PHE A 95 0.56 9.53 -18.94
N GLU A 96 1.03 10.71 -19.38
CA GLU A 96 0.29 11.61 -20.26
C GLU A 96 -1.11 11.95 -19.69
N ASN A 97 -2.18 11.60 -20.40
CA ASN A 97 -3.57 11.88 -20.00
C ASN A 97 -4.30 10.65 -19.45
N ALA A 98 -3.58 9.58 -19.11
CA ALA A 98 -4.13 8.31 -18.67
C ALA A 98 -3.48 7.82 -17.37
N ALA A 99 -4.22 6.98 -16.62
CA ALA A 99 -3.63 6.16 -15.58
C ALA A 99 -3.59 4.71 -16.02
N ILE A 100 -2.46 4.07 -15.76
CA ILE A 100 -2.14 2.73 -16.19
C ILE A 100 -1.93 1.88 -14.94
N GLY A 101 -2.85 0.95 -14.70
CA GLY A 101 -2.78 -0.02 -13.62
C GLY A 101 -2.21 -1.35 -14.08
N PHE A 102 -1.30 -1.93 -13.31
CA PHE A 102 -0.73 -3.26 -13.50
C PHE A 102 -1.26 -4.20 -12.43
N LEU A 103 -1.96 -5.24 -12.85
CA LEU A 103 -2.58 -6.27 -12.01
C LEU A 103 -1.88 -7.61 -12.24
N GLY A 104 -1.73 -8.42 -11.19
CA GLY A 104 -1.11 -9.73 -11.31
C GLY A 104 -0.69 -10.28 -9.95
N PRO A 105 -0.38 -11.60 -9.88
CA PRO A 105 0.06 -12.20 -8.62
C PRO A 105 1.36 -11.58 -8.11
N SER A 106 1.70 -11.85 -6.85
CA SER A 106 3.00 -11.48 -6.30
C SER A 106 4.13 -12.02 -7.20
N GLY A 107 5.17 -11.24 -7.42
CA GLY A 107 6.28 -11.61 -8.33
C GLY A 107 5.98 -11.49 -9.83
N ALA A 108 4.77 -11.14 -10.26
CA ALA A 108 4.44 -10.96 -11.68
C ALA A 108 5.06 -9.69 -12.33
N GLY A 109 5.84 -8.91 -11.58
CA GLY A 109 6.53 -7.73 -12.11
C GLY A 109 5.70 -6.43 -12.11
N LYS A 110 4.65 -6.31 -11.29
CA LYS A 110 3.87 -5.07 -11.14
C LYS A 110 4.77 -3.87 -10.80
N SER A 111 5.54 -3.97 -9.72
CA SER A 111 6.48 -2.93 -9.29
C SER A 111 7.60 -2.68 -10.29
N THR A 112 8.01 -3.73 -11.03
CA THR A 112 8.97 -3.59 -12.13
C THR A 112 8.41 -2.74 -13.26
N MET A 113 7.11 -2.88 -13.57
CA MET A 113 6.45 -2.09 -14.60
C MET A 113 6.19 -0.65 -14.17
N THR A 114 5.68 -0.43 -12.97
CA THR A 114 5.55 0.94 -12.43
C THR A 114 6.90 1.66 -12.41
N ALA A 115 7.97 1.01 -11.95
CA ALA A 115 9.33 1.57 -11.97
C ALA A 115 9.84 1.89 -13.38
N ALA A 116 9.57 1.02 -14.36
CA ALA A 116 9.95 1.28 -15.74
C ALA A 116 9.22 2.51 -16.30
N PHE A 117 7.94 2.67 -16.02
CA PHE A 117 7.19 3.86 -16.43
C PHE A 117 7.68 5.13 -15.73
N VAL A 118 7.93 5.07 -14.42
CA VAL A 118 8.48 6.20 -13.65
C VAL A 118 9.83 6.65 -14.21
N ARG A 119 10.71 5.71 -14.59
CA ARG A 119 11.98 6.04 -15.27
C ARG A 119 11.79 6.82 -16.58
N HIS A 120 10.66 6.64 -17.25
CA HIS A 120 10.32 7.34 -18.50
C HIS A 120 9.44 8.58 -18.26
N GLY A 121 9.42 9.11 -17.03
CA GLY A 121 8.73 10.35 -16.70
C GLY A 121 7.26 10.19 -16.31
N ALA A 122 6.78 8.96 -16.09
CA ALA A 122 5.47 8.75 -15.47
C ALA A 122 5.50 9.13 -13.99
N GLU A 123 4.36 9.56 -13.48
CA GLU A 123 4.18 9.80 -12.06
C GLU A 123 3.70 8.52 -11.36
N LEU A 124 4.31 8.17 -10.23
CA LEU A 124 3.86 7.04 -9.42
C LEU A 124 2.61 7.42 -8.62
N LEU A 125 1.50 6.73 -8.87
CA LEU A 125 0.29 6.87 -8.06
C LEU A 125 0.33 5.89 -6.89
N SER A 126 0.47 4.59 -7.19
CA SER A 126 0.55 3.51 -6.20
C SER A 126 1.48 2.40 -6.68
N ASP A 127 2.08 1.65 -5.76
CA ASP A 127 2.81 0.42 -6.11
C ASP A 127 2.17 -0.84 -5.51
N ASP A 128 1.05 -0.67 -4.79
CA ASP A 128 0.47 -1.74 -3.98
C ASP A 128 -1.03 -1.84 -4.11
N ALA A 129 -1.75 -0.81 -3.70
CA ALA A 129 -3.19 -0.84 -3.66
C ALA A 129 -3.78 0.49 -4.13
N ILE A 130 -4.89 0.38 -4.86
CA ILE A 130 -5.74 1.50 -5.28
C ILE A 130 -7.18 1.20 -4.88
N MET A 131 -7.93 2.26 -4.57
CA MET A 131 -9.37 2.22 -4.41
C MET A 131 -10.01 2.76 -5.69
N ILE A 132 -10.95 2.02 -6.26
CA ILE A 132 -11.72 2.48 -7.42
C ILE A 132 -12.81 3.44 -6.95
N ASP A 133 -12.93 4.57 -7.65
CA ASP A 133 -14.01 5.53 -7.44
C ASP A 133 -15.05 5.36 -8.56
N PRO A 134 -16.18 4.67 -8.28
CA PRO A 134 -17.21 4.43 -9.28
C PRO A 134 -18.03 5.68 -9.62
N GLU A 135 -17.98 6.73 -8.79
CA GLU A 135 -18.75 7.97 -9.00
C GLU A 135 -17.99 8.97 -9.90
N ALA A 136 -16.70 8.73 -10.13
CA ALA A 136 -15.91 9.53 -11.05
C ALA A 136 -16.26 9.21 -12.52
N ASP A 137 -16.43 10.27 -13.33
CA ASP A 137 -16.60 10.18 -14.79
C ASP A 137 -15.48 10.98 -15.49
N PRO A 138 -14.55 10.34 -16.20
CA PRO A 138 -14.40 8.88 -16.38
C PRO A 138 -13.97 8.16 -15.08
N LEU A 139 -14.13 6.83 -15.06
CA LEU A 139 -13.84 5.98 -13.89
C LEU A 139 -12.50 6.35 -13.22
N GLY A 140 -12.55 6.64 -11.93
CA GLY A 140 -11.43 7.12 -11.13
C GLY A 140 -10.72 6.02 -10.34
N ALA A 141 -9.47 6.29 -9.96
CA ALA A 141 -8.71 5.46 -9.04
C ALA A 141 -7.90 6.32 -8.09
N ARG A 142 -7.91 5.98 -6.80
CA ARG A 142 -7.20 6.70 -5.74
C ARG A 142 -6.15 5.79 -5.10
N PRO A 143 -4.88 6.22 -5.01
CA PRO A 143 -3.84 5.43 -4.36
C PRO A 143 -4.06 5.39 -2.85
N LEU A 144 -3.96 4.20 -2.23
CA LEU A 144 -4.08 4.09 -0.77
C LEU A 144 -2.92 4.81 -0.08
N TYR A 145 -1.72 4.62 -0.60
CA TYR A 145 -0.54 5.41 -0.27
C TYR A 145 0.48 5.36 -1.42
N SER A 146 1.31 6.39 -1.52
CA SER A 146 2.35 6.48 -2.54
C SER A 146 3.68 6.02 -1.95
N GLY A 147 4.23 4.94 -2.48
CA GLY A 147 5.54 4.43 -2.09
C GLY A 147 5.90 3.16 -2.84
N MET A 148 7.04 3.17 -3.52
CA MET A 148 7.51 2.01 -4.29
C MET A 148 8.37 1.09 -3.44
N ARG A 149 8.18 -0.22 -3.56
CA ARG A 149 8.90 -1.22 -2.76
C ARG A 149 9.45 -2.32 -3.64
N MET A 150 10.77 -2.38 -3.75
CA MET A 150 11.44 -3.26 -4.72
C MET A 150 12.65 -3.95 -4.10
N PHE A 151 13.01 -5.12 -4.63
CA PHE A 151 14.29 -5.72 -4.33
C PHE A 151 15.42 -4.88 -4.91
N SER A 152 16.54 -4.79 -4.20
CA SER A 152 17.73 -4.03 -4.61
C SER A 152 18.20 -4.39 -6.03
N GLY A 153 18.20 -5.67 -6.39
CA GLY A 153 18.56 -6.11 -7.74
C GLY A 153 17.63 -5.55 -8.83
N SER A 154 16.32 -5.42 -8.55
CA SER A 154 15.38 -4.78 -9.48
C SER A 154 15.58 -3.27 -9.55
N ILE A 155 15.92 -2.63 -8.42
CA ILE A 155 16.24 -1.20 -8.37
C ILE A 155 17.46 -0.93 -9.23
N SER A 156 18.57 -1.63 -9.01
CA SER A 156 19.81 -1.45 -9.78
C SER A 156 19.63 -1.70 -11.27
N ALA A 157 18.73 -2.62 -11.66
CA ALA A 157 18.48 -2.93 -13.07
C ALA A 157 17.61 -1.87 -13.78
N ILE A 158 16.60 -1.35 -13.08
CA ILE A 158 15.56 -0.49 -13.70
C ILE A 158 15.83 0.98 -13.42
N LEU A 159 16.23 1.31 -12.20
CA LEU A 159 16.43 2.66 -11.67
C LEU A 159 17.88 2.81 -11.16
N PRO A 160 18.90 2.69 -12.03
CA PRO A 160 20.31 2.69 -11.61
C PRO A 160 20.74 3.98 -10.91
N ASP A 161 20.06 5.09 -11.20
CA ASP A 161 20.36 6.41 -10.65
C ASP A 161 19.65 6.68 -9.31
N VAL A 162 18.73 5.80 -8.89
CA VAL A 162 17.99 5.95 -7.63
C VAL A 162 18.79 5.29 -6.50
N PRO A 163 19.16 6.03 -5.44
CA PRO A 163 19.88 5.44 -4.33
C PRO A 163 19.03 4.39 -3.61
N LEU A 164 19.70 3.31 -3.22
CA LEU A 164 19.08 2.25 -2.41
C LEU A 164 18.59 2.82 -1.07
N GLY A 165 17.35 2.48 -0.71
CA GLY A 165 16.69 2.94 0.51
C GLY A 165 16.87 1.99 1.70
N GLU A 166 16.18 2.32 2.80
CA GLU A 166 16.01 1.40 3.93
C GLU A 166 15.09 0.25 3.55
N ASN A 167 15.26 -0.90 4.23
CA ASN A 167 14.32 -2.01 4.11
C ASN A 167 12.92 -1.56 4.53
N MET A 168 11.90 -2.00 3.78
CA MET A 168 10.50 -1.63 4.04
C MET A 168 9.97 -2.18 5.36
N ALA A 169 10.52 -3.32 5.81
CA ALA A 169 10.20 -4.00 7.05
C ALA A 169 11.37 -4.90 7.46
N HIS A 170 11.50 -5.22 8.75
CA HIS A 170 12.66 -5.97 9.26
C HIS A 170 12.77 -7.40 8.71
N TYR A 171 11.66 -8.01 8.32
CA TYR A 171 11.61 -9.37 7.78
C TYR A 171 11.75 -9.43 6.24
N SER A 172 11.87 -8.28 5.56
CA SER A 172 11.96 -8.22 4.09
C SER A 172 13.18 -7.44 3.63
N SER A 173 13.84 -7.94 2.58
CA SER A 173 14.95 -7.26 1.90
C SER A 173 14.49 -6.27 0.82
N LYS A 174 13.18 -6.09 0.63
CA LYS A 174 12.66 -5.03 -0.25
C LYS A 174 12.95 -3.68 0.36
N GLN A 175 13.41 -2.75 -0.47
CA GLN A 175 13.71 -1.39 -0.07
C GLN A 175 12.57 -0.46 -0.44
N ARG A 176 12.30 0.50 0.44
CA ARG A 176 11.34 1.57 0.17
C ARG A 176 12.04 2.70 -0.58
N LEU A 177 11.54 3.01 -1.77
CA LEU A 177 12.01 4.12 -2.57
C LEU A 177 11.17 5.36 -2.29
N LYS A 178 11.82 6.50 -2.14
CA LYS A 178 11.15 7.79 -2.22
C LYS A 178 11.04 8.13 -3.70
N VAL A 179 9.84 7.93 -4.25
CA VAL A 179 9.47 8.44 -5.57
C VAL A 179 8.54 9.60 -5.30
N ASP A 180 8.86 10.77 -5.82
CA ASP A 180 7.96 11.91 -5.78
C ASP A 180 6.67 11.51 -6.52
N GLY A 181 5.58 11.37 -5.78
CA GLY A 181 4.27 11.01 -6.31
C GLY A 181 3.21 11.83 -5.62
N SER A 182 2.17 12.22 -6.35
CA SER A 182 0.98 12.81 -5.75
C SER A 182 0.15 11.71 -5.08
N THR A 183 -0.27 12.00 -3.84
CA THR A 183 -1.36 11.25 -3.18
C THR A 183 -2.72 11.83 -3.56
N GLU A 184 -2.76 12.79 -4.47
CA GLU A 184 -3.99 13.37 -4.98
C GLU A 184 -4.67 12.38 -5.92
N MET A 185 -5.98 12.56 -6.07
CA MET A 185 -6.76 11.78 -7.01
C MET A 185 -6.16 11.97 -8.39
N ALA A 186 -5.65 10.90 -8.99
CA ALA A 186 -5.37 10.97 -10.41
C ALA A 186 -6.73 11.19 -11.06
N HIS A 187 -6.87 12.31 -11.79
CA HIS A 187 -7.98 12.57 -12.69
C HIS A 187 -7.54 12.28 -14.13
N PRO A 188 -7.05 11.07 -14.45
CA PRO A 188 -6.76 10.73 -15.82
C PRO A 188 -8.07 10.75 -16.60
N ARG A 189 -8.01 11.13 -17.87
CA ARG A 189 -9.18 11.06 -18.76
C ARG A 189 -9.57 9.60 -19.09
N ALA A 190 -8.76 8.62 -18.68
CA ALA A 190 -9.05 7.20 -18.79
C ALA A 190 -8.18 6.37 -17.83
N CYS A 191 -8.78 5.35 -17.20
CA CYS A 191 -8.05 4.30 -16.48
C CYS A 191 -7.98 3.03 -17.34
N SER A 192 -6.78 2.47 -17.51
CA SER A 192 -6.56 1.19 -18.21
C SER A 192 -5.84 0.19 -17.30
N PHE A 193 -6.26 -1.08 -17.35
CA PHE A 193 -5.71 -2.14 -16.52
C PHE A 193 -5.06 -3.23 -17.37
N TRP A 194 -3.80 -3.51 -17.06
CA TRP A 194 -2.96 -4.48 -17.74
C TRP A 194 -2.64 -5.64 -16.80
N ARG A 195 -2.86 -6.86 -17.28
CA ARG A 195 -2.52 -8.06 -16.52
C ARG A 195 -1.07 -8.45 -16.78
N THR A 196 -0.26 -8.50 -15.73
CA THR A 196 1.07 -9.10 -15.77
C THR A 196 0.99 -10.58 -15.41
N THR A 197 1.86 -11.38 -16.03
CA THR A 197 2.00 -12.81 -15.74
C THR A 197 3.39 -13.08 -15.21
N PRO A 198 3.57 -14.03 -14.26
CA PRO A 198 4.89 -14.45 -13.83
C PRO A 198 5.76 -14.85 -15.03
N ARG A 199 7.07 -14.58 -14.92
CA ARG A 199 8.02 -15.08 -15.89
C ARG A 199 7.97 -16.61 -15.86
N GLN A 200 7.66 -17.23 -16.99
CA GLN A 200 7.80 -18.68 -17.14
C GLN A 200 9.28 -19.01 -16.93
N GLU A 201 9.62 -19.72 -15.86
CA GLU A 201 10.94 -20.34 -15.76
C GLU A 201 11.04 -21.37 -16.89
N LYS A 202 11.98 -21.16 -17.82
CA LYS A 202 12.36 -22.23 -18.74
C LYS A 202 12.88 -23.37 -17.86
N SER A 203 12.11 -24.45 -17.70
CA SER A 203 12.61 -25.71 -17.17
C SER A 203 13.85 -26.06 -18.00
N ARG A 204 15.02 -26.02 -17.36
CA ARG A 204 16.24 -26.59 -17.93
C ARG A 204 16.19 -28.10 -17.81
#